data_AF-A0A162T931-F1
#
_entry.id   AF-A0A162T931-F1
#
_cell.length_a   1.000
_cell.length_b   1.000
_cell.length_c   1.000
_cell.angle_alpha   90.00
_cell.angle_beta   90.00
_cell.angle_gamma   90.00
#
_symmetry.space_group_name_H-M   'P 1'
#
loop_
_entity.id
_entity.type
_entity.pdbx_description
1 polymer ?
#
loop_
_entity_poly.entity_id
_entity_poly.type
_entity_poly.pdbx_seq_one_letter_code
_entity_poly.pdbx_strand_id
1 'polypeptide(L)' 'METDMSLEYLSFRSNIPCRKIVLDDSEKVWTIYDGGPKTVRSPLICLPPVSGTADTFFSKFWVWVPKDTE' A
#
# COMPACT_ATOMS: atom_id res chain seq x y z
N MET A 1 2.90 8.89 17.88
CA MET A 1 3.82 8.92 16.71
C MET A 1 4.73 7.71 16.87
N GLU A 2 4.18 6.51 16.70
CA GLU A 2 4.78 5.29 17.30
C GLU A 2 4.44 4.03 16.48
N THR A 3 4.29 4.17 15.16
CA THR A 3 3.95 3.06 14.25
C THR A 3 5.01 2.82 13.18
N ASP A 4 6.03 3.68 13.05
CA ASP A 4 7.05 3.58 11.99
C ASP A 4 8.11 2.48 12.23
N MET A 5 8.11 1.83 13.41
CA MET A 5 9.15 0.86 13.81
C MET A 5 8.63 -0.57 14.03
N SER A 6 7.34 -0.86 13.80
CA SER A 6 6.86 -2.23 13.96
C SER A 6 7.43 -3.13 12.86
N LEU A 7 7.75 -4.37 13.20
CA LEU A 7 8.29 -5.35 12.23
C LEU A 7 7.34 -5.57 11.05
N GLU A 8 6.02 -5.52 11.29
CA GLU A 8 4.99 -5.62 10.25
C GLU A 8 5.05 -4.44 9.26
N TYR A 9 5.24 -3.22 9.76
CA TYR A 9 5.35 -2.05 8.90
C TYR A 9 6.65 -2.05 8.10
N LEU A 10 7.78 -2.44 8.70
CA LEU A 10 9.05 -2.59 7.98
C LEU A 10 8.96 -3.68 6.90
N SER A 11 8.32 -4.79 7.23
CA SER A 11 8.06 -5.85 6.26
C SER A 11 7.15 -5.34 5.13
N PHE A 12 6.09 -4.57 5.44
CA PHE A 12 5.18 -3.99 4.45
C PHE A 12 5.97 -3.19 3.41
N ARG A 13 6.78 -2.25 3.90
CA ARG A 13 7.57 -1.32 3.09
C ARG A 13 8.62 -2.03 2.22
N SER A 14 9.07 -3.22 2.64
CA SER A 14 10.04 -4.02 1.89
C SER A 14 9.41 -4.89 0.80
N ASN A 15 8.18 -5.36 1.02
CA ASN A 15 7.53 -6.35 0.14
C ASN A 15 6.52 -5.75 -0.84
N ILE A 16 5.95 -4.58 -0.54
CA ILE A 16 4.93 -3.95 -1.38
C ILE A 16 5.57 -2.87 -2.25
N PRO A 17 5.52 -3.01 -3.60
CA PRO A 17 5.95 -1.98 -4.52
C PRO A 17 5.29 -0.63 -4.25
N CYS A 18 6.12 0.39 -4.04
CA CYS A 18 5.71 1.78 -3.91
C CYS A 18 6.06 2.53 -5.20
N ARG A 19 5.07 3.12 -5.87
CA ARG A 19 5.26 3.89 -7.11
C ARG A 19 4.81 5.32 -6.94
N LYS A 20 5.52 6.24 -7.61
CA LYS A 20 5.12 7.65 -7.72
C LYS A 20 4.60 7.89 -9.13
N ILE A 21 3.42 8.50 -9.25
CA ILE A 21 2.79 8.84 -10.52
C ILE A 21 2.54 10.33 -10.52
N VAL A 22 3.04 11.02 -11.54
CA VAL A 22 2.74 12.44 -11.77
C VAL A 22 1.36 12.52 -12.41
N LEU A 23 0.49 13.34 -11.84
CA LEU A 23 -0.80 13.61 -12.47
C LEU A 23 -0.70 14.85 -13.36
N ASP A 24 -0.94 14.63 -14.64
CA ASP A 24 -1.01 15.70 -15.65
C ASP A 24 0.29 16.54 -15.70
N ASP A 25 0.22 17.77 -16.21
CA ASP A 25 1.32 18.75 -16.17
C ASP A 25 1.48 19.47 -14.82
N SER A 26 1.03 18.85 -13.72
CA SER A 26 1.09 19.46 -12.39
C SER A 26 2.23 18.90 -11.55
N GLU A 27 2.66 19.66 -10.54
CA GLU A 27 3.59 19.17 -9.50
C GLU A 27 2.95 18.14 -8.55
N LYS A 28 1.69 17.75 -8.79
CA LYS A 28 0.97 16.80 -7.91
C LYS A 28 1.42 15.37 -8.22
N VAL A 29 2.17 14.81 -7.28
CA VAL A 29 2.64 13.43 -7.32
C VAL A 29 1.80 12.55 -6.41
N TRP A 30 1.24 11.48 -6.98
CA TRP A 30 0.54 10.44 -6.25
C TRP A 30 1.50 9.33 -5.87
N THR A 31 1.42 8.85 -4.63
CA THR A 31 2.16 7.68 -4.16
C THR A 31 1.19 6.52 -4.02
N ILE A 32 1.49 5.41 -4.69
CA ILE A 32 0.63 4.23 -4.77
C ILE A 32 1.39 3.01 -4.27
N TYR A 33 0.76 2.24 -3.39
CA TYR A 33 1.20 0.90 -3.04
C TYR A 33 0.40 -0.12 -3.86
N ASP A 34 1.09 -0.90 -4.68
CA ASP A 34 0.51 -1.90 -5.58
C ASP A 34 0.86 -3.30 -5.06
N GLY A 35 -0.13 -4.00 -4.53
CA GLY A 35 0.03 -5.34 -3.97
C GLY A 35 -1.13 -6.26 -4.32
N GLY A 36 -0.89 -7.57 -4.24
CA GLY A 36 -1.88 -8.60 -4.54
C GLY A 36 -1.83 -9.12 -5.98
N PRO A 37 -2.81 -9.93 -6.40
CA PRO A 37 -2.81 -10.56 -7.71
C PRO A 37 -2.95 -9.53 -8.83
N LYS A 38 -2.07 -9.59 -9.84
CA LYS A 38 -2.07 -8.64 -10.96
C LYS A 38 -3.20 -8.86 -11.98
N THR A 39 -3.87 -10.00 -11.90
CA THR A 39 -4.89 -10.43 -12.86
C THR A 39 -6.25 -10.57 -12.17
N VAL A 40 -6.76 -9.46 -11.62
CA VAL A 40 -8.10 -9.40 -11.03
C VAL A 40 -9.08 -8.72 -11.98
N ARG A 41 -10.34 -9.17 -11.99
CA ARG A 41 -11.40 -8.55 -12.81
C ARG A 41 -11.86 -7.19 -12.26
N SER A 42 -11.74 -6.99 -10.95
CA SER A 42 -12.17 -5.77 -10.25
C SER A 42 -11.09 -5.35 -9.25
N PRO A 43 -10.31 -4.29 -9.52
CA PRO A 43 -9.29 -3.83 -8.59
C PRO A 43 -9.91 -3.18 -7.35
N LEU A 44 -9.31 -3.42 -6.18
CA LEU A 44 -9.65 -2.72 -4.95
C LEU A 44 -8.74 -1.51 -4.80
N ILE A 45 -9.33 -0.32 -4.67
CA ILE A 45 -8.59 0.94 -4.47
C ILE A 45 -8.93 1.49 -3.09
N CYS A 46 -7.91 1.66 -2.25
CA CYS A 46 -8.05 2.23 -0.91
C CYS A 46 -7.57 3.67 -0.91
N LEU A 47 -8.48 4.62 -0.69
CA LEU A 47 -8.15 6.03 -0.54
C LEU A 47 -8.03 6.38 0.95
N PRO A 48 -6.95 7.06 1.37
CA PRO A 48 -6.80 7.41 2.76
C PRO A 48 -7.84 8.45 3.19
N PRO A 49 -8.15 8.54 4.50
CA PRO A 49 -8.91 9.66 5.05
C PRO A 49 -8.24 11.01 4.73
N VAL A 50 -8.98 12.10 4.86
CA VAL A 50 -8.53 13.47 4.51
C VAL A 50 -7.18 13.87 5.13
N SER A 51 -6.85 13.36 6.31
CA SER A 51 -5.58 13.63 7.02
C SER A 51 -4.58 12.47 7.02
N GLY A 52 -4.88 11.37 6.32
CA GLY A 52 -4.08 10.15 6.32
C GLY A 52 -3.21 10.00 5.07
N THR A 53 -2.20 9.14 5.16
CA THR A 53 -1.45 8.64 3.99
C THR A 53 -1.89 7.21 3.66
N ALA A 54 -1.50 6.73 2.48
CA ALA A 54 -1.77 5.35 2.07
C ALA A 54 -1.19 4.31 3.04
N ASP A 55 -0.18 4.69 3.84
CA ASP A 55 0.39 3.88 4.92
C ASP A 55 -0.65 3.49 5.97
N THR A 56 -1.75 4.23 6.13
CA THR A 56 -2.85 3.88 7.05
C THR A 56 -3.43 2.48 6.76
N PHE A 57 -3.28 1.97 5.53
CA PHE A 57 -3.74 0.64 5.13
C PHE A 57 -2.73 -0.48 5.30
N PHE A 58 -1.52 -0.23 5.83
CA PHE A 58 -0.46 -1.26 5.93
C PHE A 58 -0.96 -2.52 6.66
N SER A 59 -1.69 -2.34 7.78
CA SER A 59 -2.26 -3.44 8.57
C SER A 59 -3.37 -4.21 7.86
N LYS A 60 -4.03 -3.60 6.85
CA LYS A 60 -5.14 -4.21 6.12
C LYS A 60 -4.68 -5.03 4.92
N PHE A 61 -3.53 -4.70 4.35
CA PHE A 61 -2.98 -5.39 3.18
C PHE A 61 -2.24 -6.68 3.55
N TRP A 62 -1.62 -6.74 4.72
CA TRP A 62 -0.93 -7.93 5.23
C TRP A 62 -1.83 -9.17 5.43
N VAL A 63 -3.15 -8.98 5.47
CA VAL A 63 -4.13 -10.08 5.54
C VAL A 63 -4.22 -10.86 4.21
N TRP A 64 -3.66 -10.35 3.11
CA TRP A 64 -3.68 -10.98 1.78
C TRP A 64 -2.38 -11.67 1.36
N VAL A 65 -1.42 -11.84 2.27
CA VAL A 65 -0.44 -12.91 2.10
C VAL A 65 -1.08 -14.14 2.72
N PRO A 66 -1.76 -15.03 1.94
CA PRO A 66 -1.92 -16.38 2.43
C PRO A 66 -0.50 -16.83 2.78
N LYS A 67 -0.25 -17.14 4.06
CA LYS A 67 0.86 -18.02 4.36
C LYS A 67 0.57 -19.24 3.52
N ASP A 68 1.37 -19.47 2.48
CA ASP A 68 1.36 -20.72 1.75
C ASP A 68 1.32 -21.82 2.83
N THR A 69 0.21 -22.55 2.78
CA THR A 69 0.07 -23.76 3.56
C THR A 69 0.90 -24.78 2.81
N GLU A 70 1.94 -25.25 3.51
CA GLU A 70 2.97 -26.24 3.14
C GLU A 70 4.32 -25.69 2.69
#